data_AF-A6HQ27-F1
#
_entry.id   AF-A6HQ27-F1
#
_cell.length_a   1.000
_cell.length_b   1.000
_cell.length_c   1.000
_cell.angle_alpha   90.00
_cell.angle_beta   90.00
_cell.angle_gamma   90.00
#
_symmetry.space_group_name_H-M   'P 1'
#
loop_
_entity.id
_entity.type
_entity.pdbx_description
1 polymer ?
#
loop_
_entity_poly.entity_id
_entity_poly.type
_entity_poly.pdbx_seq_one_letter_code
_entity_poly.pdbx_strand_id
1 'polypeptide(L)'
;MVGGWLKMLKEVKVSFPGPTWRTDSHWSAVRKAISEQINTVDVLATMGAIPAGFRPSTLSQLLDEAGGRFRASYFLQPELTTSQLAFRDLTWDAKTGTIMSRPSRVSLILTLWSCKMIPLPGTSIQVLSRHIRLCLFDGSKVLSNIHTVRAVWQPKKPKTWTFSPQVTGILPCLLDGDCFIRSNSSTPDLGILFELGISYIRNSTGERGELSCGWVFLKLFDASGVPIPAKTYELFLNGGTPYEKGVEVDPSVSRRAQGSVFRQMISVRRQPQLLVKLRSLNRRSRAMLSLLPETLVGSMCSAHLLIFYRQILGDVLLRDRTSLQSADLISHPVLATFPLLLEQPDVMDALRSSWAEKESTLKRSEKRDKELLKAEFLLVYHDCVLPLLHSTLLPPFRWAEEETEAARWKAIADFLKQSRENEGSLKALLSPDGVHKPFDLSEQTYDFLGEIRKNSG
;
A
#
# COMPACT_ATOMS: atom_id res chain seq x y z
N MET A 1 73.95 12.21 15.41
CA MET A 1 72.54 12.44 15.80
C MET A 1 71.65 12.08 14.62
N VAL A 2 71.42 10.79 14.42
CA VAL A 2 70.54 10.21 13.41
C VAL A 2 69.74 9.15 14.16
N GLY A 3 68.43 9.35 14.28
CA GLY A 3 67.56 8.48 15.04
C GLY A 3 66.35 9.24 15.56
N GLY A 4 65.30 9.32 14.75
CA GLY A 4 64.07 9.98 15.18
C GLY A 4 62.90 10.01 14.22
N TRP A 5 63.05 9.59 12.95
CA TRP A 5 61.99 9.82 11.94
C TRP A 5 61.67 8.62 11.03
N LEU A 6 61.99 7.39 11.43
CA LEU A 6 61.65 6.20 10.62
C LEU A 6 61.06 5.03 11.43
N LYS A 7 60.16 5.34 12.37
CA LYS A 7 59.39 4.32 13.10
C LYS A 7 57.96 4.78 13.41
N MET A 8 57.21 5.16 12.37
CA MET A 8 55.76 5.40 12.53
C MET A 8 54.94 5.16 11.25
N LEU A 9 55.37 4.23 10.39
CA LEU A 9 54.62 3.74 9.23
C LEU A 9 54.40 2.23 9.33
N LYS A 10 53.61 1.80 10.32
CA LYS A 10 52.97 0.48 10.32
C LYS A 10 51.51 0.62 10.71
N GLU A 11 50.66 0.29 9.72
CA GLU A 11 49.28 -0.18 9.81
C GLU A 11 48.34 0.56 10.77
N VAL A 12 47.71 1.62 10.25
CA VAL A 12 46.35 1.94 10.67
C VAL A 12 45.42 1.41 9.59
N LYS A 13 44.95 0.17 9.76
CA LYS A 13 43.69 -0.26 9.15
C LYS A 13 42.59 0.59 9.79
N VAL A 14 42.24 1.71 9.15
CA VAL A 14 40.99 2.40 9.46
C VAL A 14 39.87 1.53 8.89
N SER A 15 39.40 0.59 9.70
CA SER A 15 38.12 -0.05 9.48
C SER A 15 37.04 1.02 9.69
N PHE A 16 36.46 1.52 8.62
CA PHE A 16 35.17 2.19 8.70
C PHE A 16 34.14 1.12 9.09
N PRO A 17 33.48 1.20 10.26
CA PRO A 17 32.33 0.36 10.52
C PRO A 17 31.20 0.90 9.64
N GLY A 18 31.09 0.39 8.42
CA GLY A 18 29.84 0.48 7.69
C GLY A 18 28.76 -0.15 8.56
N PRO A 19 27.58 0.47 8.74
CA PRO A 19 26.54 -0.14 9.53
C PRO A 19 26.00 -1.35 8.76
N THR A 20 26.52 -2.53 9.07
CA THR A 20 25.93 -3.80 8.68
C THR A 20 24.64 -3.97 9.48
N TRP A 21 23.54 -3.44 8.97
CA TRP A 21 22.22 -3.71 9.50
C TRP A 21 21.85 -5.16 9.18
N ARG A 22 22.00 -6.04 10.16
CA ARG A 22 21.50 -7.42 10.07
C ARG A 22 19.97 -7.37 10.07
N THR A 23 19.35 -7.72 8.94
CA THR A 23 17.89 -7.83 8.76
C THR A 23 17.21 -8.75 9.78
N ASP A 24 17.96 -9.69 10.36
CA ASP A 24 17.48 -10.57 11.44
C ASP A 24 17.14 -9.81 12.73
N SER A 25 17.82 -8.70 13.05
CA SER A 25 17.58 -7.98 14.31
C SER A 25 16.23 -7.27 14.29
N HIS A 26 15.90 -6.58 13.19
CA HIS A 26 14.61 -5.90 13.06
C HIS A 26 13.44 -6.90 12.96
N TRP A 27 13.65 -8.03 12.29
CA TRP A 27 12.62 -9.08 12.22
C TRP A 27 12.41 -9.78 13.56
N SER A 28 13.48 -10.00 14.32
CA SER A 28 13.39 -10.52 15.69
C SER A 28 12.69 -9.54 16.64
N ALA A 29 12.91 -8.23 16.47
CA ALA A 29 12.25 -7.18 17.24
C ALA A 29 10.75 -7.13 16.94
N VAL A 30 10.36 -7.16 15.67
CA VAL A 30 8.94 -7.24 15.25
C VAL A 30 8.28 -8.49 15.81
N ARG A 31 8.94 -9.66 15.72
CA ARG A 31 8.42 -10.91 16.32
C ARG A 31 8.25 -10.81 17.84
N LYS A 32 9.17 -10.10 18.52
CA LYS A 32 9.09 -9.87 19.95
C LYS A 32 7.92 -8.91 20.30
N ALA A 33 7.74 -7.83 19.55
CA ALA A 33 6.62 -6.91 19.72
C ALA A 33 5.26 -7.59 19.47
N ILE A 34 5.17 -8.41 18.40
CA ILE A 34 4.04 -9.30 18.15
C ILE A 34 3.77 -10.16 19.39
N SER A 35 4.80 -10.83 19.94
CA SER A 35 4.68 -11.70 21.11
C SER A 35 4.25 -10.96 22.38
N GLU A 36 4.70 -9.72 22.58
CA GLU A 36 4.34 -8.91 23.76
C GLU A 36 2.89 -8.41 23.70
N GLN A 37 2.40 -7.99 22.51
CA GLN A 37 0.99 -7.61 22.32
C GLN A 37 0.04 -8.81 22.27
N ILE A 38 0.54 -10.01 21.92
CA ILE A 38 -0.25 -11.24 22.06
C ILE A 38 -0.69 -11.45 23.51
N ASN A 39 0.17 -11.14 24.49
CA ASN A 39 -0.17 -11.30 25.91
C ASN A 39 -1.32 -10.38 26.36
N THR A 40 -1.43 -9.16 25.85
CA THR A 40 -2.54 -8.25 26.20
C THR A 40 -3.85 -8.65 25.51
N VAL A 41 -3.76 -9.21 24.30
CA VAL A 41 -4.91 -9.73 23.56
C VAL A 41 -5.38 -11.08 24.10
N ASP A 42 -4.49 -11.90 24.66
CA ASP A 42 -4.84 -13.13 25.36
C ASP A 42 -5.69 -12.84 26.60
N VAL A 43 -5.46 -11.72 27.29
CA VAL A 43 -6.35 -11.25 28.36
C VAL A 43 -7.74 -10.92 27.81
N LEU A 44 -7.84 -10.23 26.67
CA LEU A 44 -9.13 -9.92 26.02
C LEU A 44 -9.86 -11.19 25.56
N ALA A 45 -9.14 -12.16 24.99
CA ALA A 45 -9.69 -13.45 24.59
C ALA A 45 -10.17 -14.25 25.81
N THR A 46 -9.40 -14.24 26.90
CA THR A 46 -9.75 -14.91 28.17
C THR A 46 -10.98 -14.27 28.83
N MET A 47 -11.13 -12.96 28.71
CA MET A 47 -12.32 -12.22 29.16
C MET A 47 -13.54 -12.41 28.23
N GLY A 48 -13.41 -13.16 27.13
CA GLY A 48 -14.48 -13.37 26.15
C GLY A 48 -14.81 -12.15 25.30
N ALA A 49 -13.96 -11.11 25.31
CA ALA A 49 -14.15 -9.88 24.56
C ALA A 49 -13.89 -10.06 23.05
N ILE A 50 -13.11 -11.07 22.66
CA ILE A 50 -12.81 -11.40 21.26
C ILE A 50 -12.82 -12.92 21.04
N PRO A 51 -13.11 -13.39 19.81
CA PRO A 51 -12.97 -14.80 19.45
C PRO A 51 -11.56 -15.33 19.67
N ALA A 52 -11.43 -16.59 20.07
CA ALA A 52 -10.15 -17.22 20.42
C ALA A 52 -9.11 -17.23 19.27
N GLY A 53 -9.59 -17.21 18.02
CA GLY A 53 -8.73 -17.15 16.84
C GLY A 53 -8.22 -15.75 16.48
N PHE A 54 -8.67 -14.69 17.17
CA PHE A 54 -8.25 -13.32 16.87
C PHE A 54 -6.89 -13.01 17.50
N ARG A 55 -6.11 -12.15 16.84
CA ARG A 55 -4.80 -11.67 17.28
C ARG A 55 -4.63 -10.19 16.94
N PRO A 56 -3.64 -9.47 17.50
CA PRO A 56 -3.17 -8.22 16.89
C PRO A 56 -2.88 -8.43 15.39
N SER A 57 -3.20 -7.44 14.54
CA SER A 57 -2.89 -7.55 13.10
C SER A 57 -1.38 -7.51 12.88
N THR A 58 -0.87 -8.59 12.29
CA THR A 58 0.55 -8.72 11.93
C THR A 58 0.93 -7.71 10.86
N LEU A 59 0.10 -7.53 9.82
CA LEU A 59 0.40 -6.59 8.74
C LEU A 59 0.26 -5.13 9.17
N SER A 60 -0.62 -4.82 10.14
CA SER A 60 -0.68 -3.48 10.71
C SER A 60 0.58 -3.13 11.49
N GLN A 61 1.04 -4.03 12.37
CA GLN A 61 2.29 -3.82 13.11
C GLN A 61 3.48 -3.63 12.17
N LEU A 62 3.56 -4.40 11.07
CA LEU A 62 4.60 -4.22 10.06
C LEU A 62 4.55 -2.83 9.40
N LEU A 63 3.36 -2.29 9.14
CA LEU A 63 3.23 -0.95 8.58
C LEU A 63 3.71 0.14 9.55
N ASP A 64 3.50 -0.05 10.85
CA ASP A 64 3.86 0.93 11.89
C ASP A 64 5.34 0.83 12.27
N GLU A 65 5.87 -0.37 12.46
CA GLU A 65 7.21 -0.60 13.03
C GLU A 65 8.34 -0.54 12.00
N ALA A 66 8.07 -0.84 10.72
CA ALA A 66 9.13 -1.00 9.71
C ALA A 66 9.61 0.30 9.06
N GLY A 67 9.43 1.45 9.72
CA GLY A 67 9.90 2.75 9.23
C GLY A 67 9.41 3.10 7.82
N GLY A 68 8.17 2.70 7.48
CA GLY A 68 7.57 2.93 6.16
C GLY A 68 8.00 1.96 5.05
N ARG A 69 8.88 0.99 5.31
CA ARG A 69 9.37 0.03 4.29
C ARG A 69 8.27 -0.72 3.55
N PHE A 70 7.17 -1.04 4.22
CA PHE A 70 6.05 -1.78 3.62
C PHE A 70 4.96 -0.86 3.04
N ARG A 71 5.21 0.45 2.94
CA ARG A 71 4.30 1.40 2.28
C ARG A 71 4.50 1.41 0.78
N ALA A 72 3.45 1.73 0.04
CA ALA A 72 3.52 1.78 -1.42
C ALA A 72 4.50 2.88 -1.91
N SER A 73 4.62 3.97 -1.16
CA SER A 73 5.58 5.06 -1.41
C SER A 73 7.01 4.55 -1.51
N TYR A 74 7.43 3.71 -0.55
CA TYR A 74 8.74 3.09 -0.56
C TYR A 74 8.98 2.30 -1.85
N PHE A 75 8.02 1.49 -2.29
CA PHE A 75 8.19 0.64 -3.49
C PHE A 75 8.12 1.42 -4.81
N LEU A 76 7.51 2.61 -4.81
CA LEU A 76 7.37 3.46 -6.00
C LEU A 76 8.67 4.20 -6.33
N GLN A 77 9.48 4.50 -5.32
CA GLN A 77 10.80 5.10 -5.47
C GLN A 77 11.76 4.18 -6.24
N PRO A 78 12.71 4.75 -7.00
CA PRO A 78 13.67 3.95 -7.75
C PRO A 78 14.69 3.30 -6.80
N GLU A 79 15.25 2.19 -7.26
CA GLU A 79 16.30 1.44 -6.57
C GLU A 79 17.63 1.67 -7.29
N LEU A 80 18.72 1.85 -6.55
CA LEU A 80 20.05 1.91 -7.15
C LEU A 80 20.61 0.50 -7.40
N THR A 81 21.45 0.41 -8.44
CA THR A 81 22.32 -0.75 -8.64
C THR A 81 23.32 -0.90 -7.48
N THR A 82 23.94 -2.07 -7.35
CA THR A 82 24.96 -2.35 -6.32
C THR A 82 26.12 -1.34 -6.35
N SER A 83 26.47 -0.84 -7.54
CA SER A 83 27.50 0.20 -7.71
C SER A 83 27.07 1.60 -7.23
N GLN A 84 25.76 1.81 -7.02
CA GLN A 84 25.14 3.11 -6.76
C GLN A 84 25.29 4.15 -7.89
N LEU A 85 25.77 3.75 -9.08
CA LEU A 85 26.01 4.65 -10.21
C LEU A 85 24.84 4.74 -11.20
N ALA A 86 23.82 3.91 -11.04
CA ALA A 86 22.68 3.85 -11.94
C ALA A 86 21.45 3.32 -11.20
N PHE A 87 20.27 3.63 -11.72
CA PHE A 87 19.02 3.03 -11.26
C PHE A 87 18.86 1.62 -11.82
N ARG A 88 18.52 0.68 -10.94
CA ARG A 88 18.27 -0.71 -11.26
C ARG A 88 16.94 -0.88 -11.97
N ASP A 89 15.89 -0.18 -11.52
CA ASP A 89 14.50 -0.39 -11.91
C ASP A 89 13.87 0.77 -12.71
N LEU A 90 14.65 1.81 -13.01
CA LEU A 90 14.25 2.97 -13.81
C LEU A 90 15.28 3.18 -14.93
N THR A 91 14.88 3.00 -16.18
CA THR A 91 15.75 3.16 -17.36
C THR A 91 15.01 3.86 -18.48
N TRP A 92 15.72 4.60 -19.34
CA TRP A 92 15.13 5.37 -20.43
C TRP A 92 15.11 4.59 -21.74
N ASP A 93 14.00 4.66 -22.48
CA ASP A 93 13.88 4.16 -23.84
C ASP A 93 13.77 5.33 -24.83
N ALA A 94 14.90 5.61 -25.49
CA ALA A 94 15.00 6.68 -26.49
C ALA A 94 14.08 6.48 -27.70
N LYS A 95 13.68 5.24 -28.03
CA LYS A 95 12.81 4.97 -29.18
C LYS A 95 11.36 5.34 -28.89
N THR A 96 10.91 5.08 -27.67
CA THR A 96 9.50 5.31 -27.28
C THR A 96 9.30 6.62 -26.52
N GLY A 97 10.39 7.34 -26.23
CA GLY A 97 10.41 8.63 -25.54
C GLY A 97 9.87 8.54 -24.11
N THR A 98 10.09 7.41 -23.43
CA THR A 98 9.59 7.18 -22.08
C THR A 98 10.44 6.15 -21.35
N ILE A 99 10.07 5.82 -20.11
CA ILE A 99 10.75 4.78 -19.33
C ILE A 99 10.56 3.40 -19.96
N MET A 100 11.58 2.56 -19.87
CA MET A 100 11.57 1.21 -20.43
C MET A 100 10.53 0.33 -19.73
N SER A 101 9.79 -0.43 -20.54
CA SER A 101 8.86 -1.44 -20.04
C SER A 101 9.59 -2.57 -19.32
N ARG A 102 9.14 -2.88 -18.11
CA ARG A 102 9.69 -3.94 -17.24
C ARG A 102 8.65 -5.01 -16.97
N PRO A 103 8.69 -6.15 -17.68
CA PRO A 103 7.82 -7.28 -17.37
C PRO A 103 8.25 -7.95 -16.06
N SER A 104 7.30 -8.21 -15.17
CA SER A 104 7.53 -8.98 -13.95
C SER A 104 7.24 -10.47 -14.19
N ARG A 105 7.95 -11.36 -13.48
CA ARG A 105 7.66 -12.81 -13.46
C ARG A 105 6.19 -13.11 -13.17
N VAL A 106 5.61 -12.41 -12.19
CA VAL A 106 4.19 -12.46 -11.86
C VAL A 106 3.57 -11.11 -12.16
N SER A 107 2.52 -11.10 -12.99
CA SER A 107 1.69 -9.93 -13.21
C SER A 107 0.25 -10.34 -13.50
N LEU A 108 -0.65 -10.04 -12.55
CA LEU A 108 -2.06 -10.46 -12.59
C LEU A 108 -2.97 -9.42 -11.94
N ILE A 109 -4.27 -9.60 -12.14
CA ILE A 109 -5.31 -8.86 -11.40
C ILE A 109 -5.95 -9.79 -10.37
N LEU A 110 -6.06 -9.29 -9.15
CA LEU A 110 -6.77 -9.89 -8.05
C LEU A 110 -8.03 -9.07 -7.80
N THR A 111 -9.20 -9.71 -7.82
CA THR A 111 -10.46 -9.09 -7.40
C THR A 111 -10.92 -9.70 -6.07
N LEU A 112 -11.06 -8.88 -5.03
CA LEU A 112 -11.72 -9.24 -3.77
C LEU A 112 -13.24 -9.21 -4.00
N TRP A 113 -13.94 -10.31 -3.66
CA TRP A 113 -15.40 -10.38 -3.84
C TRP A 113 -16.13 -10.20 -2.52
N SER A 114 -15.89 -11.10 -1.58
CA SER A 114 -16.57 -11.08 -0.29
C SER A 114 -15.88 -11.93 0.75
N CYS A 115 -16.10 -11.60 2.01
CA CYS A 115 -15.83 -12.47 3.14
C CYS A 115 -17.16 -12.96 3.72
N LYS A 116 -17.22 -14.20 4.18
CA LYS A 116 -18.42 -14.77 4.80
C LYS A 116 -18.08 -15.42 6.13
N MET A 117 -19.07 -15.43 7.03
CA MET A 117 -18.98 -16.09 8.34
C MET A 117 -17.88 -15.55 9.23
N ILE A 118 -17.43 -14.31 9.03
CA ILE A 118 -16.40 -13.71 9.88
C ILE A 118 -16.95 -13.55 11.31
N PRO A 119 -16.27 -14.08 12.35
CA PRO A 119 -16.71 -13.91 13.72
C PRO A 119 -16.75 -12.43 14.11
N LEU A 120 -17.61 -12.12 15.08
CA LEU A 120 -17.73 -10.76 15.60
C LEU A 120 -16.98 -10.68 16.94
N PRO A 121 -16.33 -9.55 17.25
CA PRO A 121 -15.88 -9.30 18.60
C PRO A 121 -17.07 -9.20 19.57
N GLY A 122 -16.79 -9.32 20.86
CA GLY A 122 -17.76 -9.12 21.94
C GLY A 122 -18.20 -7.66 22.06
N THR A 123 -19.25 -7.42 22.85
CA THR A 123 -19.90 -6.11 23.00
C THR A 123 -19.03 -5.04 23.66
N SER A 124 -17.93 -5.41 24.31
CA SER A 124 -16.96 -4.49 24.89
C SER A 124 -16.11 -3.76 23.85
N ILE A 125 -16.19 -4.16 22.58
CA ILE A 125 -15.42 -3.63 21.46
C ILE A 125 -16.38 -3.05 20.42
N GLN A 126 -16.19 -1.78 20.09
CA GLN A 126 -16.86 -1.14 18.98
C GLN A 126 -15.98 -1.24 17.74
N VAL A 127 -16.51 -1.82 16.67
CA VAL A 127 -15.83 -1.95 15.37
C VAL A 127 -16.01 -0.66 14.58
N LEU A 128 -14.90 0.00 14.27
CA LEU A 128 -14.84 1.24 13.49
C LEU A 128 -14.70 0.97 11.98
N SER A 129 -13.90 -0.02 11.62
CA SER A 129 -13.67 -0.39 10.22
C SER A 129 -13.47 -1.90 10.05
N ARG A 130 -13.75 -2.39 8.84
CA ARG A 130 -13.52 -3.76 8.39
C ARG A 130 -12.75 -3.68 7.08
N HIS A 131 -11.67 -4.43 6.94
CA HIS A 131 -10.79 -4.31 5.79
C HIS A 131 -9.97 -5.58 5.58
N ILE A 132 -9.30 -5.65 4.43
CA ILE A 132 -8.29 -6.66 4.14
C ILE A 132 -6.97 -5.94 3.91
N ARG A 133 -5.91 -6.42 4.57
CA ARG A 133 -4.53 -6.14 4.18
C ARG A 133 -4.00 -7.29 3.36
N LEU A 134 -3.36 -7.01 2.24
CA LEU A 134 -2.75 -8.01 1.39
C LEU A 134 -1.38 -7.61 0.87
N CYS A 135 -0.50 -8.60 0.74
CA CYS A 135 0.87 -8.41 0.27
C CYS A 135 1.42 -9.68 -0.39
N LEU A 136 2.51 -9.54 -1.13
CA LEU A 136 3.30 -10.67 -1.60
C LEU A 136 4.09 -11.25 -0.44
N PHE A 137 4.06 -12.58 -0.31
CA PHE A 137 4.61 -13.31 0.82
C PHE A 137 5.26 -14.60 0.31
N ASP A 138 6.37 -15.03 0.93
CA ASP A 138 7.08 -16.27 0.56
C ASP A 138 6.83 -17.45 1.50
N GLY A 139 5.82 -17.34 2.37
CA GLY A 139 5.59 -18.29 3.46
C GLY A 139 6.30 -17.93 4.77
N SER A 140 7.24 -16.97 4.74
CA SER A 140 8.02 -16.55 5.91
C SER A 140 8.17 -15.03 6.07
N LYS A 141 8.30 -14.27 4.98
CA LYS A 141 8.59 -12.84 4.95
C LYS A 141 7.69 -12.13 3.93
N VAL A 142 7.32 -10.90 4.27
CA VAL A 142 6.61 -9.99 3.37
C VAL A 142 7.59 -9.44 2.33
N LEU A 143 7.20 -9.47 1.05
CA LEU A 143 8.05 -9.14 -0.10
C LEU A 143 7.66 -7.85 -0.84
N SER A 144 6.45 -7.33 -0.60
CA SER A 144 5.93 -6.13 -1.26
C SER A 144 5.45 -5.09 -0.24
N ASN A 145 4.94 -3.97 -0.74
CA ASN A 145 4.09 -3.13 0.07
C ASN A 145 2.85 -3.90 0.53
N ILE A 146 2.30 -3.46 1.65
CA ILE A 146 1.03 -3.94 2.20
C ILE A 146 -0.06 -3.01 1.66
N HIS A 147 -1.01 -3.59 0.94
CA HIS A 147 -2.13 -2.86 0.36
C HIS A 147 -3.40 -3.11 1.18
N THR A 148 -4.14 -2.05 1.47
CA THR A 148 -5.36 -2.11 2.29
C THR A 148 -6.57 -1.83 1.43
N VAL A 149 -7.58 -2.69 1.53
CA VAL A 149 -8.90 -2.50 0.91
C VAL A 149 -9.97 -2.53 1.98
N ARG A 150 -10.74 -1.45 2.10
CA ARG A 150 -11.84 -1.34 3.06
C ARG A 150 -13.06 -2.08 2.54
N ALA A 151 -13.72 -2.80 3.45
CA ALA A 151 -14.91 -3.56 3.14
C ALA A 151 -16.18 -2.78 3.46
N VAL A 152 -17.23 -3.04 2.68
CA VAL A 152 -18.60 -2.61 2.97
C VAL A 152 -19.34 -3.75 3.65
N TRP A 153 -20.24 -3.42 4.58
CA TRP A 153 -21.03 -4.41 5.31
C TRP A 153 -22.44 -3.87 5.59
N GLN A 154 -23.37 -4.77 5.91
CA GLN A 154 -24.74 -4.41 6.23
C GLN A 154 -25.08 -4.86 7.67
N PRO A 155 -25.79 -4.05 8.48
CA PRO A 155 -26.20 -4.44 9.83
C PRO A 155 -27.01 -5.73 9.89
N LYS A 156 -27.80 -6.02 8.85
CA LYS A 156 -28.56 -7.28 8.72
C LYS A 156 -27.69 -8.52 8.47
N LYS A 157 -26.45 -8.34 8.00
CA LYS A 157 -25.49 -9.41 7.67
C LYS A 157 -24.08 -9.02 8.15
N PRO A 158 -23.86 -8.86 9.47
CA PRO A 158 -22.63 -8.28 10.01
C PRO A 158 -21.38 -9.17 9.82
N LYS A 159 -21.59 -10.46 9.57
CA LYS A 159 -20.55 -11.47 9.29
C LYS A 159 -20.17 -11.58 7.81
N THR A 160 -20.80 -10.78 6.96
CA THR A 160 -20.56 -10.76 5.52
C THR A 160 -20.01 -9.40 5.12
N TRP A 161 -18.82 -9.41 4.54
CA TRP A 161 -18.15 -8.21 4.06
C TRP A 161 -18.07 -8.28 2.54
N THR A 162 -18.28 -7.17 1.86
CA THR A 162 -18.28 -7.07 0.40
C THR A 162 -17.31 -6.00 -0.07
N PHE A 163 -16.76 -6.20 -1.25
CA PHE A 163 -15.83 -5.26 -1.87
C PHE A 163 -16.36 -4.86 -3.24
N SER A 164 -16.09 -3.63 -3.65
CA SER A 164 -16.51 -3.16 -4.97
C SER A 164 -15.54 -3.69 -6.01
N PRO A 165 -15.96 -4.54 -6.96
CA PRO A 165 -15.05 -5.16 -7.91
C PRO A 165 -14.55 -4.20 -8.99
N GLN A 166 -15.10 -2.99 -9.05
CA GLN A 166 -14.63 -1.93 -9.93
C GLN A 166 -15.06 -0.58 -9.35
N VAL A 167 -14.10 0.27 -9.02
CA VAL A 167 -14.34 1.67 -8.70
C VAL A 167 -14.46 2.47 -9.99
N THR A 168 -15.64 3.05 -10.25
CA THR A 168 -15.88 4.02 -11.32
C THR A 168 -16.45 5.32 -10.75
N GLY A 169 -16.12 6.45 -11.39
CA GLY A 169 -16.60 7.77 -10.96
C GLY A 169 -16.15 8.13 -9.54
N ILE A 170 -17.11 8.50 -8.69
CA ILE A 170 -16.90 9.08 -7.36
C ILE A 170 -16.63 8.06 -6.24
N LEU A 171 -16.71 6.76 -6.52
CA LEU A 171 -16.51 5.75 -5.48
C LEU A 171 -15.06 5.82 -4.98
N PRO A 172 -14.81 5.83 -3.66
CA PRO A 172 -13.44 5.93 -3.14
C PRO A 172 -12.54 4.77 -3.55
N CYS A 173 -11.30 5.06 -3.92
CA CYS A 173 -10.28 4.08 -4.29
C CYS A 173 -9.98 3.08 -3.17
N LEU A 174 -10.19 3.48 -1.91
CA LEU A 174 -10.03 2.60 -0.75
C LEU A 174 -11.01 1.41 -0.73
N LEU A 175 -12.13 1.51 -1.46
CA LEU A 175 -13.13 0.44 -1.62
C LEU A 175 -12.87 -0.43 -2.86
N ASP A 176 -11.83 -0.13 -3.64
CA ASP A 176 -11.50 -0.86 -4.87
C ASP A 176 -11.00 -2.26 -4.54
N GLY A 177 -11.86 -3.26 -4.75
CA GLY A 177 -11.52 -4.66 -4.64
C GLY A 177 -10.66 -5.16 -5.80
N ASP A 178 -10.44 -4.38 -6.87
CA ASP A 178 -9.65 -4.78 -8.02
C ASP A 178 -8.19 -4.28 -7.93
N CYS A 179 -7.30 -5.18 -7.54
CA CYS A 179 -5.89 -4.87 -7.32
C CYS A 179 -5.02 -5.44 -8.45
N PHE A 180 -4.02 -4.69 -8.90
CA PHE A 180 -2.90 -5.28 -9.64
C PHE A 180 -1.88 -5.86 -8.67
N ILE A 181 -1.27 -6.98 -9.08
CA ILE A 181 -0.19 -7.63 -8.35
C ILE A 181 0.98 -7.83 -9.29
N ARG A 182 2.14 -7.30 -8.92
CA ARG A 182 3.41 -7.44 -9.64
C ARG A 182 4.46 -7.99 -8.70
N SER A 183 5.19 -9.02 -9.11
CA SER A 183 6.36 -9.53 -8.38
C SER A 183 7.41 -10.05 -9.35
N ASN A 184 8.68 -9.75 -9.07
CA ASN A 184 9.82 -10.38 -9.73
C ASN A 184 10.55 -11.39 -8.84
N SER A 185 9.98 -11.75 -7.69
CA SER A 185 10.60 -12.71 -6.77
C SER A 185 10.70 -14.10 -7.41
N SER A 186 11.85 -14.75 -7.25
CA SER A 186 12.13 -16.10 -7.74
C SER A 186 11.74 -17.20 -6.75
N THR A 187 11.30 -16.84 -5.53
CA THR A 187 10.94 -17.83 -4.50
C THR A 187 9.89 -18.83 -4.99
N PRO A 188 10.04 -20.14 -4.70
CA PRO A 188 9.08 -21.17 -5.10
C PRO A 188 7.76 -21.04 -4.31
N ASP A 189 7.84 -20.55 -3.08
CA ASP A 189 6.68 -20.34 -2.21
C ASP A 189 6.03 -18.96 -2.42
N LEU A 190 6.21 -18.33 -3.58
CA LEU A 190 5.62 -17.01 -3.82
C LEU A 190 4.09 -17.12 -3.78
N GLY A 191 3.48 -16.29 -2.94
CA GLY A 191 2.04 -16.23 -2.79
C GLY A 191 1.54 -14.86 -2.37
N ILE A 192 0.23 -14.77 -2.16
CA ILE A 192 -0.45 -13.59 -1.64
C ILE A 192 -0.93 -13.94 -0.22
N LEU A 193 -0.47 -13.17 0.75
CA LEU A 193 -1.00 -13.24 2.11
C LEU A 193 -2.16 -12.25 2.23
N PHE A 194 -3.29 -12.74 2.75
CA PHE A 194 -4.46 -11.94 3.09
C PHE A 194 -4.65 -11.98 4.61
N GLU A 195 -4.79 -10.81 5.22
CA GLU A 195 -5.18 -10.66 6.61
C GLU A 195 -6.47 -9.84 6.68
N LEU A 196 -7.53 -10.42 7.25
CA LEU A 196 -8.79 -9.73 7.46
C LEU A 196 -8.69 -8.97 8.77
N GLY A 197 -8.82 -7.65 8.72
CA GLY A 197 -8.66 -6.78 9.87
C GLY A 197 -9.97 -6.12 10.31
N ILE A 198 -10.05 -5.83 11.60
CA ILE A 198 -10.97 -4.83 12.15
C ILE A 198 -10.18 -3.77 12.91
N SER A 199 -10.51 -2.52 12.66
CA SER A 199 -10.10 -1.42 13.54
C SER A 199 -11.18 -1.20 14.58
N TYR A 200 -10.79 -0.99 15.82
CA TYR A 200 -11.73 -0.94 16.93
C TYR A 200 -11.38 0.12 17.96
N ILE A 201 -12.37 0.44 18.78
CA ILE A 201 -12.21 1.16 20.05
C ILE A 201 -12.79 0.30 21.19
N ARG A 202 -12.08 0.23 22.31
CA ARG A 202 -12.53 -0.47 23.51
C ARG A 202 -13.44 0.46 24.31
N ASN A 203 -14.68 0.05 24.54
CA ASN A 203 -15.71 0.91 25.16
C ASN A 203 -15.32 1.36 26.58
N SER A 204 -14.61 0.52 27.34
CA SER A 204 -14.24 0.80 28.72
C SER A 204 -13.05 1.75 28.89
N THR A 205 -12.13 1.80 27.92
CA THR A 205 -10.87 2.56 28.03
C THR A 205 -10.72 3.66 26.99
N GLY A 206 -11.51 3.62 25.91
CA GLY A 206 -11.30 4.47 24.73
C GLY A 206 -10.08 4.09 23.91
N GLU A 207 -9.38 3.01 24.26
CA GLU A 207 -8.18 2.54 23.55
C GLU A 207 -8.54 2.07 22.15
N ARG A 208 -7.78 2.53 21.16
CA ARG A 208 -7.92 2.14 19.76
C ARG A 208 -6.87 1.11 19.40
N GLY A 209 -7.24 0.19 18.53
CA GLY A 209 -6.34 -0.83 18.04
C GLY A 209 -6.88 -1.54 16.82
N GLU A 210 -6.15 -2.56 16.41
CA GLU A 210 -6.51 -3.34 15.25
C GLU A 210 -6.24 -4.83 15.47
N LEU A 211 -7.24 -5.65 15.12
CA LEU A 211 -7.21 -7.11 15.26
C LEU A 211 -7.28 -7.79 13.90
N SER A 212 -6.53 -8.87 13.76
CA SER A 212 -6.73 -9.88 12.75
C SER A 212 -7.91 -10.78 13.12
N CYS A 213 -8.91 -10.85 12.24
CA CYS A 213 -10.04 -11.77 12.30
C CYS A 213 -9.74 -13.11 11.61
N GLY A 214 -8.51 -13.29 11.13
CA GLY A 214 -8.06 -14.47 10.42
C GLY A 214 -7.29 -14.11 9.16
N TRP A 215 -6.49 -15.07 8.71
CA TRP A 215 -5.58 -14.89 7.59
C TRP A 215 -5.58 -16.11 6.68
N VAL A 216 -5.18 -15.90 5.43
CA VAL A 216 -4.97 -17.01 4.49
C VAL A 216 -3.85 -16.69 3.52
N PHE A 217 -3.10 -17.71 3.14
CA PHE A 217 -1.99 -17.62 2.20
C PHE A 217 -2.28 -18.40 0.93
N LEU A 218 -2.42 -17.69 -0.19
CA LEU A 218 -2.63 -18.27 -1.51
C LEU A 218 -1.30 -18.34 -2.26
N LYS A 219 -0.69 -19.54 -2.33
CA LYS A 219 0.47 -19.77 -3.19
C LYS A 219 0.09 -19.56 -4.66
N LEU A 220 0.94 -18.86 -5.40
CA LEU A 220 0.73 -18.57 -6.82
C LEU A 220 1.27 -19.66 -7.75
N PHE A 221 2.03 -20.61 -7.19
CA PHE A 221 2.57 -21.76 -7.90
C PHE A 221 2.23 -23.02 -7.13
N ASP A 222 2.01 -24.12 -7.86
CA ASP A 222 1.89 -25.44 -7.25
C ASP A 222 3.26 -26.03 -6.88
N ALA A 223 3.27 -27.24 -6.30
CA ALA A 223 4.50 -27.92 -5.90
C ALA A 223 5.45 -28.25 -7.07
N SER A 224 4.96 -28.23 -8.31
CA SER A 224 5.77 -28.43 -9.52
C SER A 224 6.32 -27.12 -10.09
N GLY A 225 5.97 -25.98 -9.50
CA GLY A 225 6.38 -24.64 -9.95
C GLY A 225 5.51 -24.09 -11.08
N VAL A 226 4.36 -24.71 -11.38
CA VAL A 226 3.42 -24.23 -12.40
C VAL A 226 2.48 -23.18 -11.79
N PRO A 227 2.23 -22.04 -12.48
CA PRO A 227 1.30 -21.03 -11.98
C PRO A 227 -0.11 -21.59 -11.78
N ILE A 228 -0.76 -21.21 -10.66
CA ILE A 228 -2.15 -21.59 -10.41
C ILE A 228 -3.10 -20.96 -11.45
N PRO A 229 -4.23 -21.61 -11.79
CA PRO A 229 -5.13 -21.12 -12.83
C PRO A 229 -5.82 -19.79 -12.46
N ALA A 230 -6.09 -18.96 -13.47
CA ALA A 230 -6.88 -17.74 -13.30
C ALA A 230 -8.37 -18.08 -13.14
N LYS A 231 -8.83 -18.21 -11.89
CA LYS A 231 -10.22 -18.51 -11.53
C LYS A 231 -10.61 -17.87 -10.21
N THR A 232 -11.85 -18.11 -9.80
CA THR A 232 -12.32 -17.77 -8.46
C THR A 232 -11.89 -18.85 -7.46
N TYR A 233 -11.38 -18.41 -6.30
CA TYR A 233 -10.94 -19.24 -5.20
C TYR A 233 -11.75 -18.91 -3.95
N GLU A 234 -12.26 -19.96 -3.31
CA GLU A 234 -12.85 -19.91 -1.99
C GLU A 234 -11.78 -20.37 -0.99
N LEU A 235 -11.32 -19.43 -0.17
CA LEU A 235 -10.18 -19.60 0.73
C LEU A 235 -10.67 -19.63 2.18
N PHE A 236 -10.45 -20.74 2.87
CA PHE A 236 -10.74 -20.83 4.30
C PHE A 236 -9.70 -20.07 5.11
N LEU A 237 -10.18 -19.36 6.13
CA LEU A 237 -9.33 -18.55 6.99
C LEU A 237 -8.75 -19.37 8.14
N ASN A 238 -7.52 -19.07 8.49
CA ASN A 238 -6.83 -19.56 9.68
C ASN A 238 -6.91 -18.50 10.78
N GLY A 239 -7.05 -18.92 12.02
CA GLY A 239 -6.92 -18.04 13.18
C GLY A 239 -5.44 -17.81 13.49
N GLY A 240 -5.17 -17.02 14.53
CA GLY A 240 -3.81 -16.69 14.92
C GLY A 240 -3.16 -15.69 13.96
N THR A 241 -1.84 -15.69 13.94
CA THR A 241 -0.99 -14.95 13.01
C THR A 241 -0.55 -15.85 11.84
N PRO A 242 -0.07 -15.27 10.72
CA PRO A 242 0.53 -16.01 9.60
C PRO A 242 1.68 -16.96 9.97
N TYR A 243 2.21 -16.86 11.19
CA TYR A 243 3.33 -17.66 11.69
C TYR A 243 2.89 -18.73 12.70
N GLU A 244 1.62 -18.73 13.12
CA GLU A 244 1.04 -19.75 13.99
C GLU A 244 0.36 -20.84 13.14
N LYS A 245 0.49 -22.11 13.55
CA LYS A 245 -0.13 -23.24 12.85
C LYS A 245 -1.25 -23.84 13.69
N GLY A 246 -2.32 -24.28 13.01
CA GLY A 246 -3.40 -25.06 13.64
C GLY A 246 -4.35 -24.24 14.52
N VAL A 247 -4.32 -22.92 14.45
CA VAL A 247 -5.26 -22.06 15.18
C VAL A 247 -6.55 -21.91 14.37
N GLU A 248 -7.67 -22.34 14.93
CA GLU A 248 -8.98 -22.16 14.31
C GLU A 248 -9.50 -20.73 14.52
N VAL A 249 -10.13 -20.14 13.50
CA VAL A 249 -10.72 -18.80 13.59
C VAL A 249 -11.89 -18.78 14.59
N ASP A 250 -12.73 -19.82 14.57
CA ASP A 250 -13.87 -19.99 15.47
C ASP A 250 -14.00 -21.45 15.93
N PRO A 251 -13.43 -21.80 17.11
CA PRO A 251 -13.52 -23.14 17.68
C PRO A 251 -14.94 -23.58 18.09
N SER A 252 -15.95 -22.71 18.01
CA SER A 252 -17.34 -23.10 18.26
C SER A 252 -17.95 -23.86 17.08
N VAL A 253 -17.42 -23.68 15.86
CA VAL A 253 -17.91 -24.34 14.64
C VAL A 253 -17.53 -25.83 14.63
N SER A 254 -16.30 -26.14 15.00
CA SER A 254 -15.75 -27.50 15.11
C SER A 254 -16.38 -28.29 16.25
N ARG A 255 -16.56 -27.67 17.44
CA ARG A 255 -17.25 -28.31 18.60
C ARG A 255 -18.69 -28.74 18.29
N ARG A 256 -19.41 -28.00 17.46
CA ARG A 256 -20.80 -28.33 17.06
C ARG A 256 -20.91 -29.42 15.98
N ALA A 257 -19.78 -29.79 15.35
CA ALA A 257 -19.72 -30.75 14.25
C ALA A 257 -19.55 -32.21 14.71
N GLN A 258 -19.29 -32.46 15.99
CA GLN A 258 -19.11 -33.83 16.49
C GLN A 258 -20.44 -34.62 16.45
N GLY A 259 -20.42 -35.77 15.77
CA GLY A 259 -21.48 -36.80 15.84
C GLY A 259 -22.21 -37.18 14.53
N SER A 260 -21.97 -36.54 13.38
CA SER A 260 -22.61 -36.95 12.09
C SER A 260 -21.96 -36.32 10.85
N VAL A 261 -21.79 -37.09 9.77
CA VAL A 261 -21.26 -36.64 8.46
C VAL A 261 -22.08 -35.49 7.85
N PHE A 262 -23.41 -35.49 8.06
CA PHE A 262 -24.29 -34.41 7.60
C PHE A 262 -24.03 -33.10 8.37
N ARG A 263 -23.75 -33.18 9.69
CA ARG A 263 -23.34 -32.02 10.50
C ARG A 263 -21.95 -31.51 10.09
N GLN A 264 -21.07 -32.39 9.64
CA GLN A 264 -19.74 -32.04 9.14
C GLN A 264 -19.80 -31.24 7.82
N MET A 265 -20.71 -31.58 6.90
CA MET A 265 -20.95 -30.75 5.70
C MET A 265 -21.53 -29.37 6.03
N ILE A 266 -22.42 -29.28 7.03
CA ILE A 266 -22.99 -28.01 7.50
C ILE A 266 -21.93 -27.14 8.20
N SER A 267 -20.98 -27.74 8.93
CA SER A 267 -19.90 -26.99 9.59
C SER A 267 -18.92 -26.39 8.59
N VAL A 268 -18.63 -27.05 7.46
CA VAL A 268 -17.79 -26.47 6.38
C VAL A 268 -18.42 -25.19 5.82
N ARG A 269 -19.74 -25.17 5.58
CA ARG A 269 -20.46 -23.96 5.14
C ARG A 269 -20.48 -22.81 6.15
N ARG A 270 -20.09 -23.10 7.40
CA ARG A 270 -20.03 -22.12 8.49
C ARG A 270 -18.61 -21.65 8.77
N GLN A 271 -17.60 -22.18 8.09
CA GLN A 271 -16.23 -21.73 8.27
C GLN A 271 -16.04 -20.31 7.70
N PRO A 272 -15.28 -19.46 8.41
CA PRO A 272 -14.88 -18.15 7.90
C PRO A 272 -14.08 -18.30 6.61
N GLN A 273 -14.47 -17.56 5.58
CA GLN A 273 -13.88 -17.72 4.25
C GLN A 273 -13.81 -16.40 3.48
N LEU A 274 -12.79 -16.31 2.62
CA LEU A 274 -12.53 -15.22 1.70
C LEU A 274 -12.71 -15.72 0.25
N LEU A 275 -13.50 -14.99 -0.54
CA LEU A 275 -13.69 -15.23 -1.96
C LEU A 275 -12.86 -14.23 -2.77
N VAL A 276 -11.91 -14.75 -3.56
CA VAL A 276 -11.06 -13.95 -4.45
C VAL A 276 -11.09 -14.47 -5.87
N LYS A 277 -10.87 -13.61 -6.85
CA LYS A 277 -10.77 -13.98 -8.26
C LYS A 277 -9.43 -13.54 -8.82
N LEU A 278 -8.68 -14.47 -9.40
CA LEU A 278 -7.47 -14.17 -10.16
C LEU A 278 -7.78 -14.06 -11.64
N ARG A 279 -7.20 -13.06 -12.30
CA ARG A 279 -7.33 -12.83 -13.75
C ARG A 279 -5.97 -12.56 -14.37
N SER A 280 -5.77 -13.13 -15.56
CA SER A 280 -4.63 -12.80 -16.41
C SER A 280 -4.80 -11.39 -16.98
N LEU A 281 -3.68 -10.69 -17.16
CA LEU A 281 -3.66 -9.39 -17.83
C LEU A 281 -3.87 -9.54 -19.34
N ASN A 282 -4.71 -8.67 -19.90
CA ASN A 282 -4.74 -8.46 -21.35
C ASN A 282 -3.50 -7.68 -21.81
N ARG A 283 -3.28 -7.59 -23.13
CA ARG A 283 -2.09 -6.93 -23.71
C ARG A 283 -1.93 -5.46 -23.27
N ARG A 284 -3.04 -4.71 -23.21
CA ARG A 284 -3.05 -3.29 -22.83
C ARG A 284 -2.67 -3.11 -21.36
N SER A 285 -3.35 -3.81 -20.46
CA SER A 285 -3.07 -3.76 -19.02
C SER A 285 -1.65 -4.23 -18.71
N ARG A 286 -1.14 -5.25 -19.43
CA ARG A 286 0.24 -5.70 -19.28
C ARG A 286 1.25 -4.62 -19.66
N ALA A 287 1.07 -3.98 -20.82
CA ALA A 287 1.95 -2.90 -21.29
C ALA A 287 1.90 -1.65 -20.39
N MET A 288 0.72 -1.35 -19.85
CA MET A 288 0.51 -0.27 -18.89
C MET A 288 1.25 -0.58 -17.56
N LEU A 289 0.95 -1.72 -16.95
CA LEU A 289 1.53 -2.09 -15.66
C LEU A 289 3.04 -2.31 -15.73
N SER A 290 3.61 -2.68 -16.88
CA SER A 290 5.05 -2.82 -17.05
C SER A 290 5.85 -1.52 -16.88
N LEU A 291 5.19 -0.36 -16.81
CA LEU A 291 5.83 0.93 -16.47
C LEU A 291 5.96 1.15 -14.94
N LEU A 292 5.31 0.31 -14.13
CA LEU A 292 5.40 0.34 -12.68
C LEU A 292 6.55 -0.56 -12.17
N PRO A 293 7.02 -0.34 -10.92
CA PRO A 293 8.03 -1.21 -10.29
C PRO A 293 7.69 -2.70 -10.45
N GLU A 294 8.72 -3.53 -10.60
CA GLU A 294 8.51 -4.95 -10.88
C GLU A 294 7.87 -5.70 -9.70
N THR A 295 7.96 -5.14 -8.49
CA THR A 295 7.26 -5.59 -7.29
C THR A 295 6.44 -4.45 -6.70
N LEU A 296 5.12 -4.53 -6.83
CA LEU A 296 4.17 -3.54 -6.31
C LEU A 296 2.77 -4.15 -6.29
N VAL A 297 2.01 -3.82 -5.25
CA VAL A 297 0.59 -4.13 -5.12
C VAL A 297 -0.18 -2.81 -5.02
N GLY A 298 -1.26 -2.66 -5.78
CA GLY A 298 -2.07 -1.44 -5.73
C GLY A 298 -3.41 -1.61 -6.40
N SER A 299 -4.26 -0.59 -6.28
CA SER A 299 -5.58 -0.55 -6.91
C SER A 299 -5.46 -0.29 -8.41
N MET A 300 -6.32 -0.93 -9.20
CA MET A 300 -6.41 -0.69 -10.63
C MET A 300 -6.94 0.71 -10.97
N CYS A 301 -7.79 1.29 -10.11
CA CYS A 301 -8.36 2.62 -10.37
C CYS A 301 -7.33 3.75 -10.24
N SER A 302 -6.22 3.56 -9.53
CA SER A 302 -5.13 4.56 -9.40
C SER A 302 -3.89 4.25 -10.25
N ALA A 303 -3.85 3.10 -10.93
CA ALA A 303 -2.66 2.63 -11.65
C ALA A 303 -2.12 3.64 -12.70
N HIS A 304 -2.99 4.36 -13.40
CA HIS A 304 -2.60 5.36 -14.39
C HIS A 304 -1.89 6.58 -13.77
N LEU A 305 -2.32 7.01 -12.57
CA LEU A 305 -1.69 8.11 -11.83
C LEU A 305 -0.29 7.72 -11.36
N LEU A 306 -0.12 6.48 -10.89
CA LEU A 306 1.19 5.93 -10.53
C LEU A 306 2.15 5.87 -11.73
N ILE A 307 1.61 5.63 -12.93
CA ILE A 307 2.40 5.61 -14.17
C ILE A 307 2.83 7.02 -14.56
N PHE A 308 1.95 8.03 -14.46
CA PHE A 308 2.35 9.42 -14.65
C PHE A 308 3.51 9.79 -13.73
N TYR A 309 3.39 9.48 -12.43
CA TYR A 309 4.47 9.69 -11.49
C TYR A 309 5.78 9.02 -11.94
N ARG A 310 5.75 7.72 -12.30
CA ARG A 310 6.95 6.99 -12.74
C ARG A 310 7.55 7.53 -14.04
N GLN A 311 6.73 8.02 -14.97
CA GLN A 311 7.21 8.62 -16.20
C GLN A 311 7.86 9.99 -15.96
N ILE A 312 7.23 10.85 -15.15
CA ILE A 312 7.79 12.14 -14.74
C ILE A 312 9.09 11.94 -13.97
N LEU A 313 9.13 10.93 -13.09
CA LEU A 313 10.35 10.54 -12.40
C LEU A 313 11.48 10.17 -13.38
N GLY A 314 11.15 9.42 -14.44
CA GLY A 314 12.08 9.08 -15.52
C GLY A 314 12.56 10.29 -16.31
N ASP A 315 11.66 11.22 -16.64
CA ASP A 315 12.01 12.47 -17.32
C ASP A 315 13.04 13.24 -16.48
N VAL A 316 12.71 13.49 -15.21
CA VAL A 316 13.49 14.34 -14.31
C VAL A 316 14.81 13.71 -13.90
N LEU A 317 14.86 12.38 -13.71
CA LEU A 317 16.09 11.69 -13.25
C LEU A 317 17.00 11.23 -14.39
N LEU A 318 16.47 10.97 -15.58
CA LEU A 318 17.23 10.36 -16.67
C LEU A 318 17.34 11.24 -17.91
N ARG A 319 16.26 11.92 -18.33
CA ARG A 319 16.21 12.69 -19.58
C ARG A 319 16.71 14.13 -19.38
N ASP A 320 16.23 14.78 -18.33
CA ASP A 320 16.37 16.23 -18.14
C ASP A 320 17.59 16.59 -17.27
N ARG A 321 18.32 15.58 -16.75
CA ARG A 321 19.56 15.81 -16.00
C ARG A 321 20.72 16.14 -16.91
N THR A 322 21.40 17.23 -16.60
CA THR A 322 22.67 17.63 -17.22
C THR A 322 23.82 16.67 -16.88
N SER A 323 23.82 16.11 -15.68
CA SER A 323 24.77 15.08 -15.25
C SER A 323 24.10 14.04 -14.35
N LEU A 324 24.26 12.77 -14.71
CA LEU A 324 23.80 11.63 -13.89
C LEU A 324 24.57 11.49 -12.57
N GLN A 325 25.72 12.17 -12.43
CA GLN A 325 26.55 12.16 -11.22
C GLN A 325 26.25 13.32 -10.26
N SER A 326 25.39 14.27 -10.65
CA SER A 326 24.97 15.34 -9.74
C SER A 326 24.19 14.74 -8.55
N ALA A 327 24.47 15.21 -7.34
CA ALA A 327 23.70 14.90 -6.15
C ALA A 327 22.78 16.06 -5.74
N ASP A 328 22.59 17.04 -6.64
CA ASP A 328 21.82 18.23 -6.34
C ASP A 328 20.36 17.87 -6.09
N LEU A 329 19.79 18.59 -5.14
CA LEU A 329 18.37 18.52 -4.83
C LEU A 329 17.56 18.95 -6.05
N ILE A 330 16.53 18.19 -6.36
CA ILE A 330 15.67 18.44 -7.53
C ILE A 330 14.48 19.27 -7.06
N SER A 331 14.28 20.45 -7.66
CA SER A 331 13.06 21.23 -7.42
C SER A 331 11.91 20.68 -8.27
N HIS A 332 11.14 19.73 -7.74
CA HIS A 332 9.97 19.17 -8.41
C HIS A 332 8.89 18.77 -7.39
N PRO A 333 7.88 19.62 -7.14
CA PRO A 333 6.92 19.44 -6.04
C PRO A 333 6.07 18.18 -6.20
N VAL A 334 5.74 17.78 -7.43
CA VAL A 334 5.03 16.52 -7.68
C VAL A 334 5.87 15.31 -7.25
N LEU A 335 7.19 15.33 -7.50
CA LEU A 335 8.05 14.21 -7.10
C LEU A 335 8.23 14.14 -5.59
N ALA A 336 8.34 15.31 -4.95
CA ALA A 336 8.46 15.45 -3.50
C ALA A 336 7.19 15.02 -2.76
N THR A 337 5.99 15.37 -3.27
CA THR A 337 4.74 15.23 -2.51
C THR A 337 3.83 14.08 -2.95
N PHE A 338 3.92 13.59 -4.20
CA PHE A 338 3.04 12.52 -4.68
C PHE A 338 3.10 11.24 -3.82
N PRO A 339 4.27 10.79 -3.30
CA PRO A 339 4.32 9.63 -2.41
C PRO A 339 3.41 9.73 -1.18
N LEU A 340 3.10 10.95 -0.71
CA LEU A 340 2.20 11.19 0.43
C LEU A 340 0.75 10.76 0.13
N LEU A 341 0.32 10.80 -1.14
CA LEU A 341 -1.05 10.44 -1.53
C LEU A 341 -1.33 8.95 -1.36
N LEU A 342 -0.28 8.13 -1.35
CA LEU A 342 -0.41 6.69 -1.15
C LEU A 342 -0.86 6.34 0.28
N GLU A 343 -0.71 7.28 1.22
CA GLU A 343 -1.18 7.19 2.60
C GLU A 343 -2.46 8.00 2.84
N GLN A 344 -2.92 8.78 1.84
CA GLN A 344 -4.11 9.63 1.90
C GLN A 344 -5.05 9.31 0.72
N PRO A 345 -5.82 8.21 0.81
CA PRO A 345 -6.65 7.73 -0.29
C PRO A 345 -7.71 8.75 -0.75
N ASP A 346 -8.18 9.61 0.14
CA ASP A 346 -9.13 10.69 -0.18
C ASP A 346 -8.52 11.80 -1.06
N VAL A 347 -7.26 12.17 -0.82
CA VAL A 347 -6.52 13.10 -1.70
C VAL A 347 -6.16 12.43 -3.03
N MET A 348 -5.84 11.14 -3.01
CA MET A 348 -5.68 10.35 -4.24
C MET A 348 -6.98 10.31 -5.07
N ASP A 349 -8.14 10.19 -4.42
CA ASP A 349 -9.44 10.25 -5.08
C ASP A 349 -9.77 11.64 -5.64
N ALA A 350 -9.35 12.70 -4.95
CA ALA A 350 -9.43 14.07 -5.46
C ALA A 350 -8.65 14.21 -6.77
N LEU A 351 -7.37 13.79 -6.78
CA LEU A 351 -6.53 13.80 -7.99
C LEU A 351 -7.13 12.95 -9.11
N ARG A 352 -7.59 11.74 -8.79
CA ARG A 352 -8.21 10.82 -9.77
C ARG A 352 -9.44 11.44 -10.41
N SER A 353 -10.28 12.10 -9.61
CA SER A 353 -11.51 12.74 -10.09
C SER A 353 -11.20 13.97 -10.95
N SER A 354 -10.30 14.84 -10.49
CA SER A 354 -9.85 16.02 -11.25
C SER A 354 -9.17 15.64 -12.56
N TRP A 355 -8.33 14.59 -12.54
CA TRP A 355 -7.70 14.07 -13.76
C TRP A 355 -8.73 13.50 -14.73
N ALA A 356 -9.69 12.70 -14.26
CA ALA A 356 -10.74 12.15 -15.13
C ALA A 356 -11.60 13.25 -15.78
N GLU A 357 -11.90 14.32 -15.03
CA GLU A 357 -12.59 15.51 -15.55
C GLU A 357 -11.76 16.20 -16.64
N LYS A 358 -10.49 16.51 -16.37
CA LYS A 358 -9.59 17.12 -17.36
C LYS A 358 -9.39 16.23 -18.59
N GLU A 359 -9.13 14.94 -18.40
CA GLU A 359 -8.95 13.99 -19.50
C GLU A 359 -10.20 13.90 -20.38
N SER A 360 -11.40 14.07 -19.82
CA SER A 360 -12.65 14.04 -20.59
C SER A 360 -12.76 15.20 -21.60
N THR A 361 -12.10 16.33 -21.34
CA THR A 361 -12.14 17.52 -22.23
C THR A 361 -11.14 17.43 -23.39
N LEU A 362 -10.13 16.58 -23.28
CA LEU A 362 -9.09 16.41 -24.30
C LEU A 362 -9.60 15.69 -25.56
N LYS A 363 -9.18 16.18 -26.72
CA LYS A 363 -9.41 15.56 -28.03
C LYS A 363 -8.65 14.25 -28.17
N ARG A 364 -9.10 13.40 -29.10
CA ARG A 364 -8.44 12.10 -29.38
C ARG A 364 -6.98 12.25 -29.84
N SER A 365 -6.62 13.33 -30.54
CA SER A 365 -5.25 13.63 -30.94
C SER A 365 -4.38 13.99 -29.74
N GLU A 366 -4.91 14.83 -28.85
CA GLU A 366 -4.24 15.27 -27.61
C GLU A 366 -4.00 14.09 -26.67
N LYS A 367 -4.96 13.16 -26.55
CA LYS A 367 -4.81 11.91 -25.79
C LYS A 367 -3.74 10.95 -26.31
N ARG A 368 -3.21 11.17 -27.51
CA ARG A 368 -2.10 10.37 -28.06
C ARG A 368 -0.75 11.04 -27.82
N ASP A 369 -0.74 12.32 -27.47
CA ASP A 369 0.46 13.07 -27.15
C ASP A 369 0.82 12.87 -25.67
N LYS A 370 1.88 12.11 -25.42
CA LYS A 370 2.32 11.76 -24.07
C LYS A 370 2.90 12.95 -23.31
N GLU A 371 3.59 13.87 -24.00
CA GLU A 371 4.18 15.03 -23.34
C GLU A 371 3.07 16.01 -22.93
N LEU A 372 2.08 16.22 -23.81
CA LEU A 372 0.90 17.00 -23.47
C LEU A 372 0.15 16.40 -22.27
N LEU A 373 -0.08 15.08 -22.26
CA LEU A 373 -0.76 14.43 -21.14
C LEU A 373 0.00 14.60 -19.81
N LYS A 374 1.34 14.50 -19.82
CA LYS A 374 2.16 14.77 -18.62
C LYS A 374 2.06 16.23 -18.18
N ALA A 375 2.13 17.18 -19.12
CA ALA A 375 2.01 18.61 -18.81
C ALA A 375 0.64 18.94 -18.19
N GLU A 376 -0.44 18.42 -18.77
CA GLU A 376 -1.79 18.60 -18.23
C GLU A 376 -1.98 17.90 -16.87
N PHE A 377 -1.37 16.73 -16.69
CA PHE A 377 -1.38 16.04 -15.40
C PHE A 377 -0.68 16.85 -14.31
N LEU A 378 0.47 17.47 -14.62
CA LEU A 378 1.18 18.36 -13.71
C LEU A 378 0.30 19.55 -13.32
N LEU A 379 -0.36 20.20 -14.29
CA LEU A 379 -1.29 21.31 -14.00
C LEU A 379 -2.42 20.88 -13.06
N VAL A 380 -3.07 19.75 -13.35
CA VAL A 380 -4.12 19.20 -12.48
C VAL A 380 -3.58 18.91 -11.08
N TYR A 381 -2.37 18.35 -10.97
CA TYR A 381 -1.75 18.09 -9.66
C TYR A 381 -1.50 19.39 -8.90
N HIS A 382 -0.99 20.42 -9.56
CA HIS A 382 -0.73 21.73 -8.97
C HIS A 382 -2.00 22.45 -8.53
N ASP A 383 -3.11 22.30 -9.26
CA ASP A 383 -4.38 22.93 -8.91
C ASP A 383 -5.20 22.13 -7.88
N CYS A 384 -5.01 20.81 -7.82
CA CYS A 384 -5.80 19.96 -6.93
C CYS A 384 -5.03 19.60 -5.66
N VAL A 385 -3.88 18.95 -5.83
CA VAL A 385 -3.23 18.20 -4.75
C VAL A 385 -2.38 19.11 -3.87
N LEU A 386 -1.54 19.94 -4.48
CA LEU A 386 -0.61 20.79 -3.73
C LEU A 386 -1.35 21.72 -2.75
N PRO A 387 -2.43 22.42 -3.15
CA PRO A 387 -3.22 23.23 -2.21
C PRO A 387 -3.83 22.42 -1.08
N LEU A 388 -4.33 21.21 -1.37
CA LEU A 388 -4.95 20.34 -0.38
C LEU A 388 -3.95 19.85 0.68
N LEU A 389 -2.75 19.43 0.27
CA LEU A 389 -1.72 18.93 1.19
C LEU A 389 -1.23 20.02 2.17
N HIS A 390 -1.21 21.28 1.73
CA HIS A 390 -0.71 22.43 2.49
C HIS A 390 -1.81 23.32 3.08
N SER A 391 -3.08 22.92 2.94
CA SER A 391 -4.21 23.62 3.55
C SER A 391 -4.25 23.40 5.06
N THR A 392 -4.54 24.45 5.84
CA THR A 392 -4.86 24.28 7.27
C THR A 392 -6.31 23.89 7.50
N LEU A 393 -7.17 23.99 6.47
CA LEU A 393 -8.58 23.63 6.53
C LEU A 393 -8.80 22.13 6.36
N LEU A 394 -7.82 21.41 5.81
CA LEU A 394 -7.87 19.96 5.68
C LEU A 394 -7.32 19.31 6.97
N PRO A 395 -8.16 18.67 7.81
CA PRO A 395 -7.69 17.99 9.01
C PRO A 395 -6.70 16.86 8.67
N PRO A 396 -5.80 16.43 9.57
CA PRO A 396 -4.92 15.31 9.29
C PRO A 396 -5.71 14.02 9.00
N PHE A 397 -5.23 13.20 8.07
CA PHE A 397 -5.86 11.91 7.77
C PHE A 397 -5.77 10.98 8.99
N ARG A 398 -6.91 10.37 9.35
CA ARG A 398 -7.01 9.39 10.43
C ARG A 398 -7.82 8.19 9.96
N TRP A 399 -7.18 7.03 9.94
CA TRP A 399 -7.81 5.79 9.52
C TRP A 399 -8.97 5.42 10.45
N ALA A 400 -10.13 5.09 9.85
CA ALA A 400 -11.30 4.56 10.56
C ALA A 400 -11.89 5.52 11.61
N GLU A 401 -11.71 6.83 11.42
CA GLU A 401 -12.33 7.87 12.24
C GLU A 401 -13.38 8.60 11.41
N GLU A 402 -14.64 8.17 11.53
CA GLU A 402 -15.75 8.60 10.68
C GLU A 402 -15.93 10.13 10.67
N GLU A 403 -15.84 10.80 11.83
CA GLU A 403 -15.98 12.25 11.88
C GLU A 403 -14.87 12.98 11.11
N THR A 404 -13.62 12.53 11.27
CA THR A 404 -12.46 13.13 10.58
C THR A 404 -12.49 12.83 9.08
N GLU A 405 -12.86 11.61 8.68
CA GLU A 405 -13.02 11.25 7.27
C GLU A 405 -14.15 12.07 6.60
N ALA A 406 -15.28 12.27 7.29
CA ALA A 406 -16.38 13.11 6.80
C ALA A 406 -15.97 14.59 6.69
N ALA A 407 -15.25 15.12 7.69
CA ALA A 407 -14.74 16.48 7.67
C ALA A 407 -13.75 16.71 6.51
N ARG A 408 -12.82 15.77 6.29
CA ARG A 408 -11.89 15.81 5.17
C ARG A 408 -12.60 15.71 3.82
N TRP A 409 -13.55 14.78 3.68
CA TRP A 409 -14.35 14.66 2.46
C TRP A 409 -15.07 15.98 2.11
N LYS A 410 -15.68 16.62 3.11
CA LYS A 410 -16.34 17.92 2.93
C LYS A 410 -15.33 19.00 2.51
N ALA A 411 -14.21 19.12 3.22
CA ALA A 411 -13.19 20.12 2.90
C ALA A 411 -12.64 19.96 1.47
N ILE A 412 -12.37 18.71 1.04
CA ILE A 412 -11.93 18.40 -0.32
C ILE A 412 -13.04 18.75 -1.33
N ALA A 413 -14.28 18.34 -1.09
CA ALA A 413 -15.39 18.61 -2.00
C ALA A 413 -15.65 20.11 -2.19
N ASP A 414 -15.63 20.88 -1.09
CA ASP A 414 -15.80 22.34 -1.10
C ASP A 414 -14.65 23.01 -1.86
N PHE A 415 -13.40 22.59 -1.62
CA PHE A 415 -12.24 23.09 -2.36
C PHE A 415 -12.32 22.81 -3.86
N LEU A 416 -12.63 21.57 -4.26
CA LEU A 416 -12.76 21.19 -5.67
C LEU A 416 -13.91 21.93 -6.36
N LYS A 417 -15.01 22.20 -5.64
CA LYS A 417 -16.11 23.03 -6.16
C LYS A 417 -15.65 24.46 -6.41
N GLN A 418 -15.00 25.10 -5.44
CA GLN A 418 -14.48 26.46 -5.57
C GLN A 418 -13.44 26.56 -6.69
N SER A 419 -12.57 25.57 -6.83
CA SER A 419 -11.56 25.56 -7.90
C SER A 419 -12.21 25.50 -9.29
N ARG A 420 -13.28 24.72 -9.47
CA ARG A 420 -14.05 24.69 -10.72
C ARG A 420 -14.75 26.00 -11.04
N GLU A 421 -15.37 26.63 -10.03
CA GLU A 421 -16.07 27.91 -10.20
C GLU A 421 -15.12 29.07 -10.55
N ASN A 422 -13.82 28.93 -10.24
CA ASN A 422 -12.82 29.99 -10.41
C ASN A 422 -11.74 29.63 -11.43
N GLU A 423 -11.96 28.60 -12.26
CA GLU A 423 -11.03 28.14 -13.32
C GLU A 423 -9.61 27.82 -12.82
N GLY A 424 -9.49 27.30 -11.60
CA GLY A 424 -8.20 26.91 -11.01
C GLY A 424 -8.13 27.15 -9.51
N SER A 425 -6.99 26.83 -8.90
CA SER A 425 -6.80 26.98 -7.45
C SER A 425 -6.35 28.38 -7.03
N LEU A 426 -5.78 29.16 -7.96
CA LEU A 426 -5.07 30.40 -7.68
C LEU A 426 -5.90 31.42 -6.89
N LYS A 427 -7.18 31.61 -7.26
CA LYS A 427 -8.05 32.56 -6.56
C LYS A 427 -8.34 32.15 -5.12
N ALA A 428 -8.46 30.84 -4.85
CA ALA A 428 -8.63 30.32 -3.50
C ALA A 428 -7.34 30.47 -2.69
N LEU A 429 -6.18 30.19 -3.31
CA LEU A 429 -4.86 30.34 -2.68
C LEU A 429 -4.50 31.79 -2.33
N LEU A 430 -4.91 32.74 -3.18
CA LEU A 430 -4.69 34.17 -2.98
C LEU A 430 -5.80 34.85 -2.17
N SER A 431 -6.82 34.09 -1.74
CA SER A 431 -7.90 34.64 -0.94
C SER A 431 -7.37 35.06 0.43
N PRO A 432 -7.77 36.22 0.98
CA PRO A 432 -7.43 36.60 2.36
C PRO A 432 -7.98 35.60 3.40
N ASP A 433 -8.99 34.80 3.03
CA ASP A 433 -9.54 33.71 3.86
C ASP A 433 -8.73 32.41 3.76
N GLY A 434 -7.78 32.34 2.81
CA GLY A 434 -6.94 31.18 2.55
C GLY A 434 -5.84 31.03 3.60
N VAL A 435 -6.10 30.25 4.65
CA VAL A 435 -5.08 29.92 5.65
C VAL A 435 -4.28 28.71 5.16
N HIS A 436 -3.04 28.95 4.76
CA HIS A 436 -2.09 27.94 4.32
C HIS A 436 -0.99 27.74 5.37
N LYS A 437 -0.42 26.54 5.39
CA LYS A 437 0.79 26.32 6.20
C LYS A 437 1.92 27.20 5.69
N PRO A 438 2.84 27.64 6.57
CA PRO A 438 4.07 28.29 6.13
C PRO A 438 4.78 27.41 5.11
N PHE A 439 5.26 28.02 4.04
CA PHE A 439 6.00 27.33 2.99
C PHE A 439 7.24 26.64 3.58
N ASP A 440 7.41 25.36 3.24
CA ASP A 440 8.59 24.56 3.58
C ASP A 440 9.31 24.15 2.28
N LEU A 441 10.64 24.25 2.27
CA LEU A 441 11.44 23.86 1.09
C LEU A 441 11.27 22.39 0.74
N SER A 442 10.96 21.52 1.70
CA SER A 442 10.66 20.10 1.47
C SER A 442 9.45 19.88 0.54
N GLU A 443 8.56 20.87 0.40
CA GLU A 443 7.42 20.81 -0.52
C GLU A 443 7.83 20.83 -2.00
N GLN A 444 9.00 21.42 -2.28
CA GLN A 444 9.57 21.56 -3.63
C GLN A 444 10.73 20.60 -3.87
N THR A 445 11.39 20.18 -2.79
CA THR A 445 12.69 19.51 -2.85
C THR A 445 12.52 18.00 -2.90
N TYR A 446 12.85 17.39 -4.03
CA TYR A 446 12.97 15.96 -4.19
C TYR A 446 14.43 15.52 -4.01
N ASP A 447 14.71 14.86 -2.88
CA ASP A 447 15.97 14.18 -2.61
C ASP A 447 15.86 12.70 -2.97
N PHE A 448 16.27 12.36 -4.20
CA PHE A 448 16.21 10.97 -4.63
C PHE A 448 17.15 10.06 -3.80
N LEU A 449 18.25 10.56 -3.24
CA LEU A 449 19.20 9.77 -2.44
C LEU A 449 18.63 9.42 -1.05
N GLY A 450 17.92 10.37 -0.43
CA GLY A 450 17.16 10.14 0.79
C GLY A 450 15.98 9.18 0.58
N GLU A 451 15.30 9.30 -0.57
CA GLU A 451 14.12 8.51 -0.93
C GLU A 451 14.43 7.13 -1.52
N ILE A 452 15.68 6.85 -1.91
CA ILE A 452 16.06 5.61 -2.59
C ILE A 452 15.77 4.38 -1.72
N ARG A 453 15.21 3.36 -2.40
CA ARG A 453 15.06 2.04 -1.82
C ARG A 453 16.41 1.42 -1.52
N LYS A 454 16.71 1.26 -0.24
CA LYS A 454 17.90 0.53 0.22
C LYS A 454 17.75 -0.96 -0.05
N ASN A 455 18.66 -1.52 -0.83
CA ASN A 455 18.64 -2.94 -1.14
C ASN A 455 18.82 -3.77 0.15
N SER A 456 17.88 -4.67 0.41
CA SER A 456 18.04 -5.69 1.45
C SER A 456 18.59 -6.93 0.77
N GLY A 457 19.90 -6.92 0.49
CA GLY A 457 20.62 -8.13 0.09
C GLY A 457 20.50 -9.21 1.15
#